data_AF-A0A800NGS9-F1
#
_entry.id   AF-A0A800NGS9-F1
#
_cell.length_a   1.000
_cell.length_b   1.000
_cell.length_c   1.000
_cell.angle_alpha   90.00
_cell.angle_beta   90.00
_cell.angle_gamma   90.00
#
_symmetry.space_group_name_H-M   'P 1'
#
loop_
_entity.id
_entity.type
_entity.pdbx_description
1 polymer ?
#
loop_
_entity_poly.entity_id
_entity_poly.type
_entity_poly.pdbx_seq_one_letter_code
_entity_poly.pdbx_strand_id
1 'polypeptide(L)'
;MQVKGIISVVDGPRWLNRNVLSPQVQQLLIEQVRHADLIILNKADELSEAEQARLTMEIQGLNSQAFTILTSYSKIAVKQVRGISSGKKSKGSRSHVFSDLKLSTFVYQFKKSVNQTDFEDFLRGLPDTVYRIKGYMKLNSSQYPFLFQFSYGMPLYMQENINMPLNMVFIGEKLDWAEIEQRLKILESI
;
A
#
# COMPACT_ATOMS: atom_id res chain seq x y z
N MET A 1 7.98 -17.96 -7.57
CA MET A 1 6.65 -17.78 -6.95
C MET A 1 5.84 -16.91 -7.90
N GLN A 2 4.68 -17.35 -8.40
CA GLN A 2 3.89 -16.60 -9.39
C GLN A 2 2.82 -15.77 -8.66
N VAL A 3 2.77 -14.46 -8.90
CA VAL A 3 1.73 -13.58 -8.35
C VAL A 3 0.43 -13.85 -9.08
N LYS A 4 -0.61 -14.22 -8.34
CA LYS A 4 -1.91 -14.66 -8.90
C LYS A 4 -2.98 -13.57 -8.94
N GLY A 5 -2.75 -12.44 -8.27
CA GLY A 5 -3.66 -11.31 -8.20
C GLY A 5 -3.42 -10.45 -6.96
N ILE A 6 -4.03 -9.27 -6.94
CA ILE A 6 -3.98 -8.31 -5.83
C ILE A 6 -5.29 -8.38 -5.06
N ILE A 7 -5.20 -8.56 -3.75
CA ILE A 7 -6.35 -8.53 -2.84
C ILE A 7 -6.23 -7.26 -2.00
N SER A 8 -7.27 -6.44 -2.04
CA SER A 8 -7.37 -5.24 -1.21
C SER A 8 -8.49 -5.40 -0.19
N VAL A 9 -8.19 -5.04 1.06
CA VAL A 9 -9.20 -4.98 2.13
C VAL A 9 -9.48 -3.51 2.39
N VAL A 10 -10.73 -3.11 2.21
CA VAL A 10 -11.20 -1.74 2.40
C VAL A 10 -12.03 -1.70 3.66
N ASP A 11 -11.64 -0.83 4.59
CA ASP A 11 -12.44 -0.50 5.77
C ASP A 11 -13.61 0.39 5.34
N GLY A 12 -14.85 -0.11 5.45
CA GLY A 12 -16.05 0.56 4.96
C GLY A 12 -16.31 1.92 5.61
N PRO A 13 -16.43 2.01 6.94
CA PRO A 13 -16.59 3.29 7.64
C PRO A 13 -15.50 4.30 7.30
N ARG A 14 -14.24 3.87 7.22
CA ARG A 14 -13.12 4.75 6.87
C ARG A 14 -13.19 5.22 5.43
N TRP A 15 -13.64 4.38 4.50
CA TRP A 15 -13.81 4.74 3.10
C TRP A 15 -14.90 5.80 2.91
N LEU A 16 -16.06 5.62 3.55
CA LEU A 16 -17.19 6.56 3.46
C LEU A 16 -16.82 7.93 4.06
N ASN A 17 -15.98 7.94 5.10
CA ASN A 17 -15.48 9.15 5.74
C ASN A 17 -14.13 9.63 5.19
N ARG A 18 -13.66 9.12 4.04
CA ARG A 18 -12.30 9.43 3.53
C ARG A 18 -12.05 10.91 3.27
N ASN A 19 -13.09 11.72 3.08
CA ASN A 19 -12.99 13.15 2.84
C ASN A 19 -12.34 13.91 4.01
N VAL A 20 -12.36 13.35 5.24
CA VAL A 20 -11.67 13.91 6.41
C VAL A 20 -10.18 13.61 6.42
N LEU A 21 -9.71 12.71 5.55
CA LEU A 21 -8.30 12.33 5.43
C LEU A 21 -7.58 13.30 4.50
N SER A 22 -6.25 13.39 4.62
CA SER A 22 -5.47 14.23 3.71
C SER A 22 -5.60 13.76 2.25
N PRO A 23 -5.46 14.66 1.26
CA PRO A 23 -5.55 14.29 -0.15
C PRO A 23 -4.62 13.14 -0.55
N GLN A 24 -3.42 13.09 0.02
CA GLN A 24 -2.45 12.01 -0.20
C GLN A 24 -2.98 10.65 0.27
N VAL A 25 -3.62 10.60 1.45
CA VAL A 25 -4.24 9.38 1.98
C VAL A 25 -5.42 8.97 1.12
N GLN A 26 -6.25 9.92 0.71
CA GLN A 26 -7.39 9.64 -0.17
C GLN A 26 -6.93 9.03 -1.50
N GLN A 27 -5.91 9.62 -2.12
CA GLN A 27 -5.32 9.10 -3.36
C GLN A 27 -4.74 7.70 -3.17
N LEU A 28 -4.01 7.47 -2.07
CA LEU A 28 -3.49 6.14 -1.74
C LEU A 28 -4.61 5.10 -1.65
N LEU A 29 -5.72 5.41 -0.96
CA LEU A 29 -6.86 4.51 -0.84
C LEU A 29 -7.49 4.20 -2.21
N ILE A 30 -7.65 5.23 -3.05
CA ILE A 30 -8.20 5.09 -4.40
C ILE A 30 -7.32 4.17 -5.25
N GLU A 31 -6.00 4.33 -5.22
CA GLU A 31 -5.08 3.49 -6.00
C GLU A 31 -5.07 2.03 -5.55
N GLN A 32 -5.22 1.76 -4.24
CA GLN A 32 -5.38 0.37 -3.75
C GLN A 32 -6.65 -0.30 -4.30
N VAL A 33 -7.74 0.47 -4.48
CA VAL A 33 -9.00 -0.02 -5.07
C VAL A 33 -8.85 -0.21 -6.58
N ARG A 34 -8.24 0.75 -7.28
CA ARG A 34 -8.06 0.74 -8.74
C ARG A 34 -7.29 -0.47 -9.26
N HIS A 35 -6.33 -0.97 -8.48
CA HIS A 35 -5.43 -2.04 -8.90
C HIS A 35 -5.78 -3.44 -8.36
N ALA A 36 -6.78 -3.56 -7.49
CA ALA A 36 -7.18 -4.84 -6.91
C ALA A 36 -7.91 -5.74 -7.93
N ASP A 37 -7.65 -7.05 -7.88
CA ASP A 37 -8.46 -8.07 -8.59
C ASP A 37 -9.62 -8.57 -7.70
N LEU A 38 -9.42 -8.62 -6.37
CA LEU A 38 -10.45 -8.85 -5.35
C LEU A 38 -10.46 -7.72 -4.33
N ILE A 39 -11.64 -7.18 -4.06
CA ILE A 39 -11.86 -6.17 -3.02
C ILE A 39 -12.76 -6.76 -1.94
N ILE A 40 -12.23 -6.81 -0.72
CA ILE A 40 -12.95 -7.20 0.49
C ILE A 40 -13.39 -5.91 1.18
N LEU A 41 -14.67 -5.58 1.08
CA LEU A 41 -15.28 -4.48 1.81
C LEU A 41 -15.56 -4.98 3.23
N ASN A 42 -14.74 -4.57 4.19
CA ASN A 42 -14.78 -5.05 5.56
C ASN A 42 -15.52 -4.06 6.49
N LYS A 43 -15.95 -4.58 7.64
CA LYS A 43 -16.75 -3.88 8.66
C LYS A 43 -18.13 -3.47 8.15
N ALA A 44 -18.73 -4.32 7.32
CA ALA A 44 -20.10 -4.09 6.85
C ALA A 44 -21.12 -4.05 8.01
N ASP A 45 -20.81 -4.72 9.13
CA ASP A 45 -21.59 -4.70 10.37
C ASP A 45 -21.64 -3.33 11.05
N GLU A 46 -20.69 -2.44 10.77
CA GLU A 46 -20.69 -1.05 11.26
C GLU A 46 -21.46 -0.10 10.33
N LEU A 47 -22.07 -0.60 9.24
CA LEU A 47 -22.72 0.19 8.20
C LEU A 47 -24.19 -0.20 8.02
N SER A 48 -25.05 0.80 7.81
CA SER A 48 -26.43 0.58 7.36
C SER A 48 -26.49 0.03 5.93
N GLU A 49 -27.62 -0.57 5.54
CA GLU A 49 -27.82 -1.10 4.18
C GLU A 49 -27.61 -0.02 3.10
N ALA A 50 -28.07 1.21 3.37
CA ALA A 50 -27.87 2.35 2.48
C ALA A 50 -26.39 2.71 2.32
N GLU A 51 -25.62 2.66 3.41
CA GLU A 51 -24.18 2.91 3.39
C GLU A 51 -23.40 1.79 2.69
N GLN A 52 -23.80 0.53 2.90
CA GLN A 52 -23.22 -0.62 2.19
C GLN A 52 -23.47 -0.53 0.68
N ALA A 53 -24.69 -0.15 0.27
CA ALA A 53 -25.02 0.08 -1.13
C ALA A 53 -24.17 1.21 -1.73
N ARG A 54 -24.07 2.34 -1.02
CA ARG A 54 -23.22 3.47 -1.42
C ARG A 54 -21.75 3.07 -1.56
N LEU A 55 -21.20 2.39 -0.57
CA LEU A 55 -19.81 1.90 -0.58
C LEU A 55 -19.57 1.01 -1.80
N THR A 56 -20.47 0.06 -2.05
CA THR A 56 -20.36 -0.86 -3.19
C THR A 56 -20.40 -0.12 -4.52
N MET A 57 -21.31 0.85 -4.67
CA MET A 57 -21.40 1.69 -5.87
C MET A 57 -20.14 2.51 -6.11
N GLU A 58 -19.59 3.17 -5.07
CA GLU A 58 -18.37 3.98 -5.20
C GLU A 58 -17.16 3.12 -5.62
N ILE A 59 -17.02 1.94 -5.02
CA ILE A 59 -15.91 1.02 -5.31
C ILE A 59 -16.01 0.46 -6.73
N GLN A 60 -17.21 0.04 -7.14
CA GLN A 60 -17.45 -0.45 -8.51
C GLN A 60 -17.29 0.66 -9.56
N GLY A 61 -17.62 1.90 -9.21
CA GLY A 61 -17.37 3.06 -10.07
C GLY A 61 -15.88 3.33 -10.30
N LEU A 62 -15.01 3.01 -9.33
CA LEU A 62 -13.56 3.13 -9.47
C LEU A 62 -12.91 1.93 -10.18
N ASN A 63 -13.41 0.72 -9.91
CA ASN A 63 -12.88 -0.51 -10.47
C ASN A 63 -14.01 -1.52 -10.77
N SER A 64 -14.55 -1.43 -11.99
CA SER A 64 -15.63 -2.29 -12.47
C SER A 64 -15.21 -3.73 -12.76
N GLN A 65 -13.90 -4.02 -12.77
CA GLN A 65 -13.36 -5.35 -13.08
C GLN A 65 -13.05 -6.16 -11.82
N ALA A 66 -12.97 -5.52 -10.65
CA ALA A 66 -12.69 -6.20 -9.40
C ALA A 66 -13.90 -6.95 -8.88
N PHE A 67 -13.70 -8.22 -8.51
CA PHE A 67 -14.70 -8.94 -7.72
C PHE A 67 -14.77 -8.30 -6.33
N THR A 68 -15.96 -7.92 -5.88
CA THR A 68 -16.14 -7.18 -4.62
C THR A 68 -17.08 -7.94 -3.70
N ILE A 69 -16.71 -8.05 -2.41
CA ILE A 69 -17.49 -8.80 -1.41
C ILE A 69 -17.60 -7.97 -0.13
N LEU A 70 -18.83 -7.81 0.38
CA LEU A 70 -19.09 -7.25 1.72
C LEU A 70 -18.87 -8.31 2.79
N THR A 71 -18.17 -7.92 3.85
CA THR A 71 -17.74 -8.81 4.92
C THR A 71 -17.72 -8.10 6.26
N SER A 72 -17.82 -8.90 7.31
CA SER A 72 -17.50 -8.53 8.69
C SER A 72 -16.27 -9.31 9.11
N TYR A 73 -15.32 -8.64 9.78
CA TYR A 73 -14.05 -9.23 10.22
C TYR A 73 -13.24 -9.91 9.09
N SER A 74 -13.40 -9.45 7.84
CA SER A 74 -12.81 -10.02 6.63
C SER A 74 -13.08 -11.52 6.46
N LYS A 75 -14.19 -12.01 7.03
CA LYS A 75 -14.55 -13.43 7.01
C LYS A 75 -14.99 -13.84 5.61
N ILE A 76 -14.10 -14.51 4.88
CA ILE A 76 -14.35 -15.02 3.53
C ILE A 76 -13.94 -16.48 3.40
N ALA A 77 -14.60 -17.21 2.50
CA ALA A 77 -14.19 -18.58 2.21
C ALA A 77 -12.88 -18.58 1.40
N VAL A 78 -11.92 -19.41 1.81
CA VAL A 78 -10.61 -19.54 1.12
C VAL A 78 -10.78 -19.87 -0.38
N LYS A 79 -11.86 -20.55 -0.76
CA LYS A 79 -12.19 -20.83 -2.17
C LYS A 79 -12.41 -19.55 -2.99
N GLN A 80 -12.99 -18.51 -2.40
CA GLN A 80 -13.21 -17.21 -3.08
C GLN A 80 -11.89 -16.49 -3.33
N VAL A 81 -10.96 -16.55 -2.37
CA VAL A 81 -9.58 -16.03 -2.52
C VAL A 81 -8.82 -16.77 -3.63
N ARG A 82 -8.89 -18.10 -3.64
CA ARG A 82 -8.18 -18.92 -4.63
C ARG A 82 -8.78 -18.82 -6.03
N GLY A 83 -10.07 -18.50 -6.15
CA GLY A 83 -10.78 -18.34 -7.43
C GLY A 83 -10.26 -17.21 -8.32
N ILE A 84 -9.62 -16.19 -7.74
CA ILE A 84 -8.99 -15.08 -8.47
C ILE A 84 -7.94 -15.60 -9.47
N SER A 85 -7.27 -16.71 -9.14
CA SER A 85 -6.20 -17.27 -9.96
C SER A 85 -6.67 -18.01 -11.23
N SER A 86 -7.98 -18.19 -11.42
CA SER A 86 -8.55 -18.96 -12.54
C SER A 86 -9.52 -18.18 -13.43
N GLY A 87 -9.74 -16.89 -13.18
CA GLY A 87 -10.63 -16.07 -14.01
C GLY A 87 -9.99 -15.76 -15.36
N LYS A 88 -10.57 -16.25 -16.46
CA LYS A 88 -10.24 -15.86 -17.84
C LYS A 88 -10.34 -14.33 -17.96
N LYS A 89 -9.20 -13.63 -17.93
CA LYS A 89 -9.13 -12.20 -18.25
C LYS A 89 -9.55 -12.02 -19.72
N SER A 90 -10.51 -11.14 -19.97
CA SER A 90 -10.87 -10.67 -21.31
C SER A 90 -9.60 -10.14 -21.98
N LYS A 91 -9.39 -10.53 -23.24
CA LYS A 91 -8.24 -10.14 -24.05
C LYS A 91 -8.25 -8.63 -24.31
N GLY A 92 -7.64 -7.87 -23.43
CA GLY A 92 -7.46 -6.43 -23.56
C GLY A 92 -6.62 -5.91 -22.42
N SER A 93 -5.32 -5.74 -22.70
CA SER A 93 -4.29 -5.07 -21.89
C SER A 93 -3.87 -5.70 -20.53
N ARG A 94 -2.54 -5.93 -20.42
CA ARG A 94 -1.71 -6.21 -19.21
C ARG A 94 -1.37 -7.66 -18.82
N SER A 95 -1.70 -8.68 -19.63
CA SER A 95 -1.28 -10.07 -19.32
C SER A 95 0.22 -10.36 -19.51
N HIS A 96 1.03 -9.43 -20.01
CA HIS A 96 2.47 -9.65 -20.19
C HIS A 96 3.36 -9.13 -19.05
N VAL A 97 2.80 -8.44 -18.05
CA VAL A 97 3.63 -7.80 -17.00
C VAL A 97 3.90 -8.74 -15.81
N PHE A 98 3.07 -9.76 -15.58
CA PHE A 98 3.04 -10.46 -14.29
C PHE A 98 3.66 -11.87 -14.28
N SER A 99 4.17 -12.39 -15.39
CA SER A 99 4.62 -13.78 -15.46
C SER A 99 5.91 -14.07 -14.68
N ASP A 100 6.69 -13.07 -14.25
CA ASP A 100 7.98 -13.26 -13.58
C ASP A 100 8.30 -12.22 -12.48
N LEU A 101 7.33 -11.83 -11.64
CA LEU A 101 7.59 -10.96 -10.49
C LEU A 101 8.37 -11.70 -9.39
N LYS A 102 9.71 -11.63 -9.44
CA LYS A 102 10.61 -12.04 -8.36
C LYS A 102 10.68 -10.93 -7.31
N LEU A 103 9.63 -10.83 -6.51
CA LEU A 103 9.59 -9.90 -5.38
C LEU A 103 10.69 -10.27 -4.37
N SER A 104 11.33 -9.25 -3.85
CA SER A 104 12.31 -9.33 -2.77
C SER A 104 12.02 -8.24 -1.75
N THR A 105 12.47 -8.49 -0.52
CA THR A 105 12.26 -7.60 0.61
C THR A 105 13.61 -7.23 1.20
N PHE A 106 13.76 -5.97 1.56
CA PHE A 106 14.92 -5.45 2.26
C PHE A 106 14.47 -4.67 3.49
N VAL A 107 15.19 -4.85 4.60
CA VAL A 107 14.89 -4.16 5.85
C VAL A 107 16.10 -3.32 6.24
N TYR A 108 15.87 -2.02 6.40
CA TYR A 108 16.85 -1.08 6.91
C TYR A 108 16.43 -0.58 8.28
N GLN A 109 17.36 -0.49 9.22
CA GLN A 109 17.09 0.09 10.54
C GLN A 109 17.87 1.40 10.67
N PHE A 110 17.16 2.52 10.62
CA PHE A 110 17.75 3.81 10.92
C PHE A 110 18.23 3.85 12.39
N LYS A 111 19.41 4.42 12.59
CA LYS A 111 20.02 4.68 13.89
C LYS A 111 19.89 6.14 14.30
N LYS A 112 19.70 7.05 13.35
CA LYS A 112 19.59 8.49 13.56
C LYS A 112 18.33 9.07 12.93
N SER A 113 18.07 10.33 13.24
CA SER A 113 17.08 11.11 12.51
C SER A 113 17.58 11.45 11.10
N VAL A 114 16.64 11.63 10.18
CA VAL A 114 16.90 11.89 8.77
C VAL A 114 16.31 13.25 8.39
N ASN A 115 16.95 13.95 7.47
CA ASN A 115 16.39 15.16 6.87
C ASN A 115 15.22 14.79 5.93
N GLN A 116 14.09 15.46 6.07
CA GLN A 116 12.91 15.17 5.26
C GLN A 116 13.13 15.41 3.77
N THR A 117 13.76 16.51 3.40
CA THR A 117 14.02 16.88 2.01
C THR A 117 14.93 15.84 1.33
N ASP A 118 16.01 15.45 2.00
CA ASP A 118 16.95 14.46 1.46
C ASP A 118 16.28 13.08 1.30
N PHE A 119 15.39 12.72 2.23
CA PHE A 119 14.62 11.48 2.11
C PHE A 119 13.60 11.55 0.95
N GLU A 120 12.95 12.69 0.74
CA GLU A 120 12.04 12.89 -0.40
C GLU A 120 12.79 12.84 -1.74
N ASP A 121 13.99 13.40 -1.83
CA ASP A 121 14.86 13.29 -3.00
C ASP A 121 15.32 11.85 -3.23
N PHE A 122 15.65 11.11 -2.16
CA PHE A 122 15.91 9.68 -2.23
C PHE A 122 14.72 8.91 -2.83
N LEU A 123 13.50 9.17 -2.34
CA LEU A 123 12.27 8.54 -2.85
C LEU A 123 12.02 8.85 -4.33
N ARG A 124 12.25 10.09 -4.77
CA ARG A 124 12.12 10.49 -6.19
C ARG A 124 13.12 9.78 -7.09
N GLY A 125 14.30 9.45 -6.57
CA GLY A 125 15.32 8.68 -7.27
C GLY A 125 15.19 7.16 -7.14
N LEU A 126 14.09 6.65 -6.58
CA LEU A 126 13.85 5.20 -6.55
C LEU A 126 13.39 4.71 -7.93
N PRO A 127 13.82 3.51 -8.36
CA PRO A 127 13.29 2.91 -9.57
C PRO A 127 11.82 2.51 -9.37
N ASP A 128 11.05 2.48 -10.46
CA ASP A 128 9.64 2.07 -10.49
C ASP A 128 9.40 0.62 -10.03
N THR A 129 10.47 -0.16 -9.89
CA THR A 129 10.44 -1.53 -9.37
C THR A 129 10.40 -1.59 -7.84
N VAL A 130 10.51 -0.46 -7.13
CA VAL A 130 10.15 -0.36 -5.70
C VAL A 130 8.65 -0.10 -5.57
N TYR A 131 7.91 -1.12 -5.14
CA TYR A 131 6.46 -1.04 -5.09
C TYR A 131 5.93 -0.53 -3.77
N ARG A 132 6.60 -0.88 -2.66
CA ARG A 132 6.13 -0.54 -1.33
C ARG A 132 7.27 -0.30 -0.37
N ILE A 133 7.13 0.74 0.43
CA ILE A 133 7.98 0.99 1.59
C ILE A 133 7.08 1.21 2.79
N LYS A 134 7.38 0.58 3.92
CA LYS A 134 6.66 0.81 5.18
C LYS A 134 7.61 0.73 6.35
N GLY A 135 7.42 1.62 7.32
CA GLY A 135 8.16 1.51 8.56
C GLY A 135 8.17 2.79 9.35
N TYR A 136 9.02 2.82 10.36
CA TYR A 136 9.19 3.98 11.21
C TYR A 136 10.49 4.68 10.90
N MET A 137 10.46 6.00 10.88
CA MET A 137 11.65 6.84 10.75
C MET A 137 11.51 8.08 11.59
N LYS A 138 12.62 8.64 12.05
CA LYS A 138 12.63 9.88 12.81
C LYS A 138 13.11 11.00 11.91
N LEU A 139 12.40 12.12 11.88
CA LEU A 139 12.83 13.31 11.14
C LEU A 139 13.55 14.27 12.10
N ASN A 140 14.51 15.05 11.61
CA ASN A 140 15.37 15.89 12.46
C ASN A 140 14.61 16.84 13.40
N SER A 141 13.41 17.29 13.01
CA SER A 141 12.59 18.22 13.79
C SER A 141 11.46 17.56 14.59
N SER A 142 11.42 16.23 14.69
CA SER A 142 10.32 15.51 15.35
C SER A 142 10.74 14.86 16.67
N GLN A 143 9.89 15.03 17.70
CA GLN A 143 10.09 14.39 18.99
C GLN A 143 9.97 12.86 18.87
N TYR A 144 8.93 12.40 18.17
CA TYR A 144 8.62 10.99 17.94
C TYR A 144 8.79 10.62 16.45
N PRO A 145 8.92 9.30 16.15
CA PRO A 145 8.99 8.83 14.77
C PRO A 145 7.69 9.05 14.00
N PHE A 146 7.79 9.01 12.68
CA PHE A 146 6.67 8.90 11.77
C PHE A 146 6.53 7.46 11.31
N LEU A 147 5.29 6.97 11.24
CA LEU A 147 4.93 5.85 10.41
C LEU A 147 4.90 6.32 8.95
N PHE A 148 5.90 5.88 8.21
CA PHE A 148 6.06 6.13 6.79
C PHE A 148 5.43 5.01 5.96
N GLN A 149 4.71 5.39 4.91
CA GLN A 149 4.19 4.47 3.91
C GLN A 149 4.41 5.05 2.52
N PHE A 150 5.01 4.27 1.64
CA PHE A 150 5.11 4.56 0.21
C PHE A 150 4.42 3.44 -0.55
N SER A 151 3.50 3.77 -1.45
CA SER A 151 2.95 2.81 -2.41
C SER A 151 2.46 3.56 -3.64
N TYR A 152 2.66 2.99 -4.82
CA TYR A 152 2.24 3.61 -6.09
C TYR A 152 2.80 5.03 -6.30
N GLY A 153 4.06 5.28 -5.92
CA GLY A 153 4.68 6.59 -6.06
C GLY A 153 4.26 7.63 -5.00
N MET A 154 3.36 7.27 -4.09
CA MET A 154 2.80 8.21 -3.11
C MET A 154 3.41 7.99 -1.71
N PRO A 155 4.23 8.92 -1.20
CA PRO A 155 4.66 8.92 0.19
C PRO A 155 3.56 9.45 1.12
N LEU A 156 3.48 8.85 2.30
CA LEU A 156 2.59 9.24 3.39
C LEU A 156 3.35 9.18 4.71
N TYR A 157 3.26 10.25 5.50
CA TYR A 157 3.84 10.36 6.83
C TYR A 157 2.72 10.52 7.85
N MET A 158 2.76 9.72 8.92
CA MET A 158 1.83 9.84 10.04
C MET A 158 2.64 9.91 11.32
N GLN A 159 2.47 11.00 12.08
CA GLN A 159 3.22 11.21 13.32
C GLN A 159 2.73 10.24 14.40
N GLU A 160 3.67 9.57 15.08
CA GLU A 160 3.37 8.74 16.25
C GLU A 160 3.51 9.52 17.56
N ASN A 161 2.91 8.99 18.62
CA ASN A 161 2.95 9.58 19.97
C ASN A 161 3.92 8.84 20.92
N ILE A 162 4.62 7.83 20.43
CA ILE A 162 5.55 6.99 21.18
C ILE A 162 6.80 6.71 20.34
N ASN A 163 7.92 6.37 20.99
CA ASN A 163 9.10 5.90 20.28
C ASN A 163 8.90 4.47 19.80
N MET A 164 9.15 4.25 18.51
CA MET A 164 9.11 2.95 17.84
C MET A 164 10.49 2.62 17.27
N PRO A 165 10.86 1.33 17.15
CA PRO A 165 12.07 0.95 16.42
C PRO A 165 12.01 1.46 14.98
N LEU A 166 13.05 2.17 14.53
CA LEU A 166 13.11 2.84 13.22
C LEU A 166 13.42 1.86 12.07
N ASN A 167 12.67 0.77 12.02
CA ASN A 167 12.79 -0.23 10.96
C ASN A 167 11.94 0.19 9.77
N MET A 168 12.53 0.12 8.58
CA MET A 168 11.90 0.39 7.30
C MET A 168 12.05 -0.80 6.36
N VAL A 169 10.92 -1.26 5.84
CA VAL A 169 10.82 -2.41 4.96
C VAL A 169 10.54 -1.92 3.55
N PHE A 170 11.39 -2.33 2.61
CA PHE A 170 11.28 -2.06 1.18
C PHE A 170 10.88 -3.35 0.47
N ILE A 171 9.96 -3.26 -0.48
CA ILE A 171 9.45 -4.37 -1.27
C ILE A 171 9.48 -3.96 -2.73
N GLY A 172 10.14 -4.78 -3.55
CA GLY A 172 10.26 -4.54 -4.99
C GLY A 172 10.86 -5.73 -5.74
N GLU A 173 11.17 -5.54 -7.02
CA GLU A 173 11.74 -6.59 -7.87
C GLU A 173 12.99 -6.15 -8.61
N LYS A 174 13.91 -7.09 -8.87
CA LYS A 174 15.16 -6.85 -9.63
C LYS A 174 15.94 -5.63 -9.11
N LEU A 175 15.98 -5.47 -7.78
CA LEU A 175 16.65 -4.35 -7.11
C LEU A 175 18.04 -4.77 -6.63
N ASP A 176 18.99 -3.84 -6.75
CA ASP A 176 20.25 -3.92 -6.01
C ASP A 176 20.04 -3.32 -4.62
N TRP A 177 19.83 -4.20 -3.63
CA TRP A 177 19.63 -3.78 -2.25
C TRP A 177 20.87 -3.14 -1.63
N ALA A 178 22.08 -3.42 -2.13
CA ALA A 178 23.29 -2.81 -1.62
C ALA A 178 23.37 -1.33 -2.01
N GLU A 179 22.95 -0.99 -3.23
CA GLU A 179 22.85 0.41 -3.67
C GLU A 179 21.85 1.19 -2.81
N ILE A 180 20.66 0.62 -2.57
CA ILE A 180 19.63 1.24 -1.72
C ILE A 180 20.16 1.42 -0.28
N GLU A 181 20.82 0.41 0.29
CA GLU A 181 21.42 0.50 1.61
C GLU A 181 22.47 1.62 1.71
N GLN A 182 23.34 1.74 0.70
CA GLN A 182 24.35 2.81 0.66
C GLN A 182 23.70 4.20 0.61
N ARG A 183 22.69 4.38 -0.24
CA ARG A 183 21.94 5.64 -0.33
C ARG A 183 21.26 5.98 1.00
N LEU A 184 20.69 5.00 1.69
CA LEU A 184 20.09 5.19 3.02
C LEU A 184 21.13 5.55 4.10
N LYS A 185 22.33 4.94 4.07
CA LYS A 185 23.42 5.29 4.99
C LYS A 185 23.91 6.74 4.82
N ILE A 186 23.92 7.24 3.59
CA ILE A 186 24.28 8.64 3.31
C ILE A 186 23.31 9.59 4.00
N LEU A 187 22.01 9.27 4.01
CA LEU A 187 20.98 10.08 4.68
C LEU A 187 21.17 10.19 6.22
N GLU A 188 21.92 9.27 6.84
CA GLU A 188 22.24 9.30 8.28
C GLU A 188 23.61 9.91 8.61
N SER A 189 24.39 10.23 7.58
CA SER A 189 25.76 10.75 7.70
C SER A 189 25.82 12.28 7.62
N ILE A 190 24.67 12.92 7.36
CA ILE A 190 24.50 14.37 7.23
C ILE A 190 23.99 14.96 8.54
#